data_AF-A0A378VXU0-F1
#
_entry.id   AF-A0A378VXU0-F1
#
_cell.length_a   1.000
_cell.length_b   1.000
_cell.length_c   1.000
_cell.angle_alpha   90.00
_cell.angle_beta   90.00
_cell.angle_gamma   90.00
#
_symmetry.space_group_name_H-M   'P 1'
#
loop_
_entity.id
_entity.type
_entity.pdbx_description
1 polymer ?
#
loop_
_entity_poly.entity_id
_entity_poly.type
_entity_poly.pdbx_seq_one_letter_code
_entity_poly.pdbx_strand_id
1 'polypeptide(L)'
;MGGLPKSLKRVGLGRRESQRLMNATLRFIDPKMKQAQPKLMTLGKSKLLELLVEDDDTLLELAEGGEVNGNTFDDVDRMTIKELRVALRESRETAEAKDKVIADKIKRSMSWRKSCRKSRRVSKSLNLRMWASS
;
A
#
# COMPACT_ATOMS: atom_id res chain seq x y z
N MET A 1 -25.92 -10.95 -5.39
CA MET A 1 -24.74 -10.81 -6.27
C MET A 1 -25.06 -9.81 -7.39
N GLY A 2 -24.49 -8.61 -7.36
CA GLY A 2 -24.73 -7.59 -8.41
C GLY A 2 -24.07 -8.00 -9.73
N GLY A 3 -24.88 -8.27 -10.75
CA GLY A 3 -24.40 -8.54 -12.11
C GLY A 3 -23.74 -7.33 -12.74
N LEU A 4 -22.84 -7.57 -13.69
CA LEU A 4 -22.27 -6.55 -14.58
C LEU A 4 -23.41 -5.75 -15.27
N PRO A 5 -23.35 -4.40 -15.28
CA PRO A 5 -24.30 -3.58 -16.03
C PRO A 5 -24.37 -4.03 -17.49
N LYS A 6 -25.58 -4.18 -18.04
CA LYS A 6 -25.81 -4.66 -19.42
C LYS A 6 -25.07 -3.79 -20.46
N SER A 7 -24.86 -2.51 -20.17
CA SER A 7 -24.11 -1.56 -20.99
C SER A 7 -22.64 -1.96 -21.18
N LEU A 8 -21.95 -2.39 -20.13
CA LEU A 8 -20.53 -2.76 -20.18
C LEU A 8 -20.28 -4.06 -20.96
N LYS A 9 -21.21 -5.02 -20.87
CA LYS A 9 -21.17 -6.25 -21.67
C LYS A 9 -21.28 -5.99 -23.18
N ARG A 10 -22.06 -4.98 -23.58
CA ARG A 10 -22.21 -4.59 -25.00
C ARG A 10 -20.93 -4.05 -25.62
N VAL A 11 -20.08 -3.41 -24.81
CA VAL A 11 -18.78 -2.87 -25.25
C VAL A 11 -17.65 -3.91 -25.11
N GLY A 12 -17.98 -5.17 -24.78
CA GLY A 12 -17.01 -6.24 -24.65
C GLY A 12 -16.15 -6.18 -23.39
N LEU A 13 -16.45 -5.31 -22.42
CA LEU A 13 -15.65 -5.16 -21.21
C LEU A 13 -16.04 -6.17 -20.13
N GLY A 14 -15.04 -6.85 -19.57
CA GLY A 14 -15.20 -7.72 -18.42
C GLY A 14 -15.49 -6.95 -17.13
N ARG A 15 -15.94 -7.64 -16.07
CA ARG A 15 -16.30 -7.01 -14.78
C ARG A 15 -15.11 -6.31 -14.15
N ARG A 16 -13.98 -7.01 -14.11
CA ARG A 16 -12.75 -6.53 -13.48
C ARG A 16 -12.17 -5.33 -14.23
N GLU A 17 -12.18 -5.38 -15.55
CA GLU A 17 -11.71 -4.28 -16.41
C GLU A 17 -12.59 -3.05 -16.25
N SER A 18 -13.91 -3.26 -16.26
CA SER A 18 -14.87 -2.18 -16.05
C SER A 18 -14.69 -1.52 -14.69
N GLN A 19 -14.49 -2.30 -13.62
CA GLN A 19 -14.22 -1.76 -12.27
C GLN A 19 -12.90 -1.00 -12.22
N ARG A 20 -11.83 -1.53 -12.83
CA ARG A 20 -10.53 -0.85 -12.90
C ARG A 20 -10.64 0.50 -13.63
N LEU A 21 -11.30 0.53 -14.79
CA LEU A 21 -11.53 1.75 -15.55
C LEU A 21 -12.39 2.75 -14.76
N MET A 22 -13.46 2.27 -14.10
CA MET A 22 -14.35 3.13 -13.33
C MET A 22 -13.62 3.77 -12.15
N ASN A 23 -12.81 3.00 -11.42
CA ASN A 23 -11.97 3.51 -10.35
C ASN A 23 -10.94 4.53 -10.87
N ALA A 24 -10.34 4.28 -12.04
CA ALA A 24 -9.45 5.24 -12.70
C ALA A 24 -10.17 6.57 -12.94
N THR A 25 -11.34 6.53 -13.57
CA THR A 25 -12.10 7.74 -13.87
C THR A 25 -12.50 8.51 -12.62
N LEU A 26 -12.97 7.82 -11.57
CA LEU A 26 -13.37 8.48 -10.33
C LEU A 26 -12.20 9.22 -9.68
N ARG A 27 -11.03 8.59 -9.67
CA ARG A 27 -9.82 9.13 -9.08
C ARG A 27 -9.29 10.34 -9.84
N PHE A 28 -9.26 10.27 -11.18
CA PHE A 28 -8.82 11.41 -11.99
C PHE A 28 -9.83 12.56 -11.97
N ILE A 29 -11.13 12.32 -11.73
CA ILE A 29 -12.12 13.41 -11.62
C ILE A 29 -11.93 14.23 -10.33
N ASP A 30 -11.28 13.68 -9.30
CA ASP A 30 -11.07 14.34 -8.02
C ASP A 30 -10.38 15.72 -8.20
N PRO A 31 -10.88 16.80 -7.56
CA PRO A 31 -10.27 18.12 -7.59
C PRO A 31 -8.78 18.14 -7.27
N LYS A 32 -8.31 17.28 -6.36
CA LYS A 32 -6.89 17.20 -6.00
C LYS A 32 -6.04 16.73 -7.19
N MET A 33 -6.51 15.70 -7.88
CA MET A 33 -5.80 15.09 -9.01
C MET A 33 -5.85 15.92 -10.29
N LYS A 34 -6.73 16.93 -10.39
CA LYS A 34 -6.83 17.81 -11.57
C LYS A 34 -5.52 18.51 -11.92
N GLN A 35 -4.71 18.86 -10.93
CA GLN A 35 -3.45 19.55 -11.16
C GLN A 35 -2.38 18.63 -11.76
N ALA A 36 -2.37 17.35 -11.35
CA ALA A 36 -1.45 16.33 -11.83
C ALA A 36 -1.87 15.69 -13.16
N GLN A 37 -3.16 15.72 -13.51
CA GLN A 37 -3.71 15.16 -14.75
C GLN A 37 -2.90 15.48 -16.02
N PRO A 38 -2.59 16.74 -16.37
CA PRO A 38 -1.94 17.05 -17.64
C PRO A 38 -0.57 16.40 -17.77
N LYS A 39 0.21 16.34 -16.68
CA LYS A 39 1.53 15.72 -16.68
C LYS A 39 1.42 14.20 -16.69
N LEU A 40 0.57 13.61 -15.84
CA LEU A 40 0.38 12.16 -15.80
C LEU A 40 -0.17 11.60 -17.12
N MET A 41 -0.98 12.37 -17.85
CA MET A 41 -1.52 11.97 -19.16
C MET A 41 -0.45 11.81 -20.25
N THR A 42 0.75 12.38 -20.12
CA THR A 42 1.81 12.22 -21.12
C THR A 42 2.42 10.82 -21.12
N LEU A 43 2.42 10.12 -19.98
CA LEU A 43 2.88 8.72 -19.84
C LEU A 43 2.02 7.71 -20.62
N GLY A 44 0.84 8.14 -21.06
CA GLY A 44 -0.11 7.31 -21.79
C GLY A 44 -1.01 6.47 -20.88
N LYS A 45 -2.20 6.13 -21.40
CA LYS A 45 -3.29 5.49 -20.65
C LYS A 45 -2.90 4.14 -20.02
N SER A 46 -2.07 3.35 -20.70
CA SER A 46 -1.66 2.03 -20.21
C SER A 46 -0.78 2.12 -18.97
N LYS A 47 0.16 3.07 -18.90
CA LYS A 47 1.01 3.27 -17.72
C LYS A 47 0.21 3.86 -16.55
N LEU A 48 -0.71 4.76 -16.84
CA LEU A 48 -1.61 5.31 -15.83
C LEU A 48 -2.42 4.23 -15.13
N LEU A 49 -2.94 3.24 -15.87
CA LEU A 49 -3.69 2.14 -15.29
C LEU A 49 -2.86 1.28 -14.32
N GLU A 50 -1.55 1.17 -14.55
CA GLU A 50 -0.64 0.51 -13.62
C GLU A 50 -0.37 1.39 -12.38
N LEU A 51 -0.19 2.69 -12.57
CA LEU A 51 0.06 3.66 -11.48
C LEU A 51 -1.14 3.87 -10.53
N LEU A 52 -2.37 3.52 -10.95
CA LEU A 52 -3.56 3.54 -10.09
C LEU A 52 -3.47 2.63 -8.86
N VAL A 53 -2.46 1.77 -8.82
CA VAL A 53 -2.09 0.95 -7.68
C VAL A 53 -1.63 1.77 -6.47
N GLU A 54 -0.98 2.89 -6.72
CA GLU A 54 -0.36 3.75 -5.69
C GLU A 54 -1.37 4.71 -5.08
N ASP A 55 -1.02 5.45 -4.03
CA ASP A 55 -1.90 6.41 -3.36
C ASP A 55 -1.95 7.78 -4.07
N ASP A 56 -3.00 8.57 -3.80
CA ASP A 56 -3.22 9.86 -4.48
C ASP A 56 -2.07 10.83 -4.23
N ASP A 57 -1.61 10.89 -2.99
CA ASP A 57 -0.50 11.76 -2.58
C ASP A 57 0.80 11.39 -3.31
N THR A 58 1.08 10.09 -3.49
CA THR A 58 2.26 9.62 -4.25
C THR A 58 2.19 9.99 -5.73
N LEU A 59 1.00 9.96 -6.34
CA LEU A 59 0.83 10.38 -7.73
C LEU A 59 0.95 11.90 -7.90
N LEU A 60 0.51 12.67 -6.91
CA LEU A 60 0.69 14.13 -6.88
C LEU A 60 2.18 14.48 -6.77
N GLU A 61 2.90 13.84 -5.84
CA GLU A 61 4.35 14.02 -5.69
C GLU A 61 5.09 13.69 -6.99
N LEU A 62 4.77 12.56 -7.63
CA LEU A 62 5.34 12.19 -8.93
C LEU A 62 5.08 13.26 -10.01
N ALA A 63 3.89 13.84 -10.03
CA ALA A 63 3.56 14.93 -10.95
C ALA A 63 4.30 16.24 -10.60
N GLU A 64 4.62 16.49 -9.34
CA GLU A 64 5.42 17.65 -8.92
C GLU A 64 6.92 17.46 -9.18
N GLY A 65 7.36 16.26 -9.59
CA GLY A 65 8.76 15.93 -9.87
C GLY A 65 9.44 15.12 -8.78
N GLY A 66 8.67 14.59 -7.83
CA GLY A 66 9.10 13.56 -6.90
C GLY A 66 9.21 12.19 -7.56
N GLU A 67 9.27 11.16 -6.72
CA GLU A 67 9.52 9.78 -7.13
C GLU A 67 8.39 8.86 -6.68
N VAL A 68 8.09 7.85 -7.51
CA VAL A 68 7.20 6.75 -7.15
C VAL A 68 8.02 5.46 -7.07
N ASN A 69 8.05 4.82 -5.91
CA ASN A 69 8.83 3.60 -5.68
C ASN A 69 10.31 3.73 -6.14
N GLY A 70 10.93 4.90 -5.93
CA GLY A 70 12.32 5.18 -6.33
C GLY A 70 12.54 5.40 -7.83
N ASN A 71 11.47 5.64 -8.60
CA ASN A 71 11.55 6.00 -10.01
C ASN A 71 10.99 7.41 -10.20
N THR A 72 11.71 8.26 -10.93
CA THR A 72 11.22 9.58 -11.31
C THR A 72 10.16 9.45 -12.41
N PHE A 73 9.45 10.56 -12.67
CA PHE A 73 8.52 10.63 -13.79
C PHE A 73 9.18 10.25 -15.13
N ASP A 74 10.40 10.72 -15.38
CA ASP A 74 11.14 10.44 -16.61
C ASP A 74 11.60 8.98 -16.70
N ASP A 75 11.94 8.35 -15.57
CA ASP A 75 12.28 6.92 -15.55
C ASP A 75 11.07 6.07 -15.92
N VAL A 76 9.90 6.39 -15.35
CA VAL A 76 8.63 5.74 -15.68
C VAL A 76 8.27 5.96 -17.16
N ASP A 77 8.59 7.12 -17.72
CA ASP A 77 8.35 7.39 -19.14
C ASP A 77 9.28 6.58 -20.07
N ARG A 78 10.55 6.38 -19.68
CA ARG A 78 11.50 5.57 -20.45
C ARG A 78 11.24 4.07 -20.35
N MET A 79 10.68 3.62 -19.23
CA MET A 79 10.36 2.21 -19.00
C MET A 79 9.23 1.68 -19.88
N THR A 80 9.32 0.39 -20.20
CA THR A 80 8.21 -0.36 -20.79
C THR A 80 7.15 -0.68 -19.73
N ILE A 81 5.91 -0.93 -20.16
CA ILE A 81 4.81 -1.31 -19.26
C ILE A 81 5.15 -2.58 -18.46
N LYS A 82 5.94 -3.49 -19.04
CA LYS A 82 6.36 -4.73 -18.36
C LYS A 82 7.31 -4.43 -17.22
N GLU A 83 8.30 -3.56 -17.43
CA GLU A 83 9.24 -3.14 -16.39
C GLU A 83 8.51 -2.37 -15.29
N LEU A 84 7.61 -1.45 -15.64
CA LEU A 84 6.78 -0.74 -14.66
C LEU A 84 5.95 -1.71 -13.80
N ARG A 85 5.34 -2.73 -14.41
CA ARG A 85 4.61 -3.77 -13.68
C ARG A 85 5.50 -4.57 -12.72
N VAL A 86 6.75 -4.84 -13.11
CA VAL A 86 7.71 -5.56 -12.26
C VAL A 86 8.11 -4.66 -11.09
N ALA A 87 8.48 -3.41 -11.34
CA ALA A 87 8.85 -2.44 -10.31
C ALA A 87 7.72 -2.26 -9.26
N LEU A 88 6.47 -2.11 -9.71
CA LEU A 88 5.30 -1.99 -8.83
C LEU A 88 4.94 -3.30 -8.10
N ARG A 89 5.34 -4.47 -8.62
CA ARG A 89 5.14 -5.75 -7.92
C ARG A 89 6.21 -5.98 -6.88
N GLU A 90 7.47 -5.71 -7.21
CA GLU A 90 8.59 -5.83 -6.28
C GLU A 90 8.42 -4.88 -5.09
N SER A 91 8.01 -3.63 -5.33
CA SER A 91 7.72 -2.68 -4.25
C SER A 91 6.65 -3.24 -3.29
N ARG A 92 5.59 -3.85 -3.82
CA ARG A 92 4.54 -4.50 -3.02
C ARG A 92 5.01 -5.74 -2.27
N GLU A 93 5.75 -6.63 -2.93
CA GLU A 93 6.28 -7.83 -2.27
C GLU A 93 7.24 -7.45 -1.13
N THR A 94 8.05 -6.40 -1.31
CA THR A 94 8.89 -5.90 -0.22
C THR A 94 8.07 -5.23 0.90
N ALA A 95 6.99 -4.52 0.59
CA ALA A 95 6.10 -3.94 1.60
C ALA A 95 5.40 -5.03 2.43
N GLU A 96 4.81 -6.03 1.78
CA GLU A 96 4.17 -7.16 2.45
C GLU A 96 5.15 -7.99 3.29
N ALA A 97 6.38 -8.17 2.81
CA ALA A 97 7.42 -8.85 3.58
C ALA A 97 7.83 -8.05 4.82
N LYS A 98 7.98 -6.72 4.70
CA LYS A 98 8.29 -5.82 5.82
C LYS A 98 7.18 -5.83 6.86
N ASP A 99 5.92 -5.79 6.45
CA ASP A 99 4.76 -5.83 7.37
C ASP A 99 4.69 -7.14 8.16
N LYS A 100 4.97 -8.28 7.51
CA LYS A 100 5.06 -9.57 8.21
C LYS A 100 6.19 -9.59 9.24
N VAL A 101 7.36 -9.04 8.90
CA VAL A 101 8.49 -8.95 9.83
C VAL A 101 8.19 -8.00 10.99
N ILE A 102 7.54 -6.87 10.73
CA ILE A 102 7.13 -5.91 11.76
C ILE A 102 6.09 -6.56 12.68
N ALA A 103 5.09 -7.24 12.13
CA ALA A 103 4.08 -7.97 12.91
C ALA A 103 4.71 -9.04 13.81
N ASP A 104 5.67 -9.82 13.31
CA ASP A 104 6.37 -10.83 14.11
C ASP A 104 7.24 -10.20 15.21
N LYS A 105 7.93 -9.08 14.91
CA LYS A 105 8.68 -8.31 15.92
C LYS A 105 7.78 -7.75 17.02
N ILE A 106 6.61 -7.20 16.66
CA ILE A 106 5.62 -6.69 17.63
C ILE A 106 5.12 -7.83 18.52
N LYS A 107 4.77 -8.98 17.94
CA LYS A 107 4.33 -10.16 18.68
C LYS A 107 5.39 -10.65 19.66
N ARG A 108 6.66 -10.68 19.24
CA ARG A 108 7.80 -11.03 20.09
C ARG A 108 7.97 -10.04 21.24
N SER A 109 7.93 -8.74 20.95
CA SER A 109 7.99 -7.67 21.97
C SER A 109 6.86 -7.80 23.00
N MET A 110 5.64 -8.08 22.55
CA MET A 110 4.51 -8.32 23.45
C MET A 110 4.71 -9.57 24.32
N SER A 111 5.20 -10.67 23.76
CA SER A 111 5.51 -11.90 24.50
C SER A 111 6.58 -11.67 25.57
N TRP A 112 7.66 -10.98 25.20
CA TRP A 112 8.74 -10.60 26.12
C TRP A 112 8.22 -9.71 27.25
N ARG A 113 7.40 -8.69 26.96
CA ARG A 113 6.77 -7.84 27.99
C ARG A 113 5.89 -8.64 28.94
N LYS A 114 5.10 -9.61 28.44
CA LYS A 114 4.29 -10.50 29.29
C LYS A 114 5.16 -11.34 30.23
N SER A 115 6.26 -11.87 29.71
CA SER A 115 7.22 -12.69 30.49
C SER A 115 7.91 -11.86 31.57
N CYS A 116 8.45 -10.68 31.25
CA CYS A 116 9.04 -9.76 32.23
C CYS A 116 8.03 -9.33 33.31
N ARG A 117 6.77 -9.06 32.92
CA ARG A 117 5.71 -8.71 33.87
C ARG A 117 5.41 -9.86 34.84
N LYS A 118 5.44 -11.11 34.37
CA LYS A 118 5.22 -12.30 35.20
C LYS A 118 6.36 -12.50 36.20
N SER A 119 7.62 -12.45 35.75
CA SER A 119 8.80 -12.57 36.62
C SER A 119 8.86 -11.46 37.68
N ARG A 120 8.56 -10.21 37.32
CA ARG A 120 8.49 -9.09 38.28
C ARG A 120 7.40 -9.30 39.34
N ARG A 121 6.26 -9.89 38.95
CA ARG A 121 5.14 -10.17 39.88
C ARG A 121 5.52 -11.25 40.89
N VAL A 122 6.17 -12.31 40.43
CA VAL A 122 6.70 -13.40 41.28
C VAL A 122 7.73 -12.85 42.27
N SER A 123 8.71 -12.08 41.79
CA SER A 123 9.74 -11.46 42.66
C SER A 123 9.14 -10.56 43.75
N LYS A 124 8.16 -9.71 43.40
CA LYS A 124 7.46 -8.87 44.40
C LYS A 124 6.72 -9.71 45.44
N SER A 125 6.05 -10.78 45.01
CA SER A 125 5.29 -11.65 45.92
C SER A 125 6.19 -12.46 46.86
N LEU A 126 7.37 -12.86 46.42
CA LEU A 126 8.38 -13.53 47.24
C LEU A 126 8.94 -12.59 48.31
N ASN A 127 9.32 -11.36 47.92
CA ASN A 127 9.79 -10.36 48.87
C ASN A 127 8.74 -10.01 49.93
N LEU A 128 7.47 -9.87 49.56
CA LEU A 128 6.40 -9.61 50.53
C LEU A 128 6.22 -10.77 51.54
N ARG A 129 6.27 -12.03 51.08
CA ARG A 129 6.15 -13.21 51.97
C ARG A 129 7.32 -13.33 52.94
N MET A 130 8.52 -13.03 52.46
CA MET A 130 9.74 -13.07 53.26
C MET A 130 9.71 -12.00 54.37
N TRP A 131 9.20 -10.80 54.07
CA TRP A 131 8.98 -9.74 55.05
C TRP A 131 7.87 -10.03 56.08
N ALA A 132 6.84 -10.78 55.70
CA ALA A 132 5.75 -11.14 56.62
C ALA A 132 6.06 -12.31 57.57
N SER A 133 7.23 -12.96 57.41
CA SER A 133 7.63 -14.14 58.19
C SER A 133 8.83 -13.86 59.13
N SER A 134 9.27 -12.61 59.22
CA SER A 134 10.25 -12.09 60.20
C SER A 134 9.55 -11.17 61.17
#